data_AF-A0A382BMQ3-F1
#
_entry.id   AF-A0A382BMQ3-F1
#
_cell.length_a   1.000
_cell.length_b   1.000
_cell.length_c   1.000
_cell.angle_alpha   90.00
_cell.angle_beta   90.00
_cell.angle_gamma   90.00
#
_symmetry.space_group_name_H-M   'P 1'
#
loop_
_entity.id
_entity.type
_entity.pdbx_description
1 polymer ?
#
loop_
_entity_poly.entity_id
_entity_poly.type
_entity_poly.pdbx_seq_one_letter_code
_entity_poly.pdbx_strand_id
1 'polypeptide(L)'
;MSATAHPTRELILRTLKEGPQSTLDLEKVTGENRYNLYHHLSVLEDVPLITSSIGEGRSKVFELYNPKRPEVAFVVLDSRDKEEAKALKKILKLLDEETAEGVPHRRDIRRAKMVFYYPWSSEE
;
A
#
# COMPACT_ATOMS: atom_id res chain seq x y z
N MET A 1 0.85 -11.81 -10.94
CA MET A 1 0.87 -10.33 -11.00
C MET A 1 0.84 -9.80 -9.58
N SER A 2 1.72 -8.88 -9.19
CA SER A 2 1.76 -8.35 -7.82
C SER A 2 0.44 -7.68 -7.46
N ALA A 3 -0.12 -8.00 -6.29
CA ALA A 3 -1.37 -7.44 -5.78
C ALA A 3 -1.34 -5.90 -5.67
N THR A 4 -0.16 -5.30 -5.58
CA THR A 4 0.02 -3.84 -5.44
C THR A 4 0.21 -3.10 -6.76
N ALA A 5 0.32 -3.82 -7.89
CA ALA A 5 0.61 -3.21 -9.19
C ALA A 5 -0.62 -2.59 -9.90
N HIS A 6 -1.84 -2.88 -9.43
CA HIS A 6 -3.06 -2.32 -10.04
C HIS A 6 -3.33 -0.91 -9.49
N PRO A 7 -3.62 0.10 -10.33
CA PRO A 7 -3.85 1.48 -9.90
C PRO A 7 -4.93 1.60 -8.81
N THR A 8 -6.05 0.89 -8.96
CA THR A 8 -7.13 0.88 -7.97
C THR A 8 -6.68 0.29 -6.62
N ARG A 9 -5.93 -0.82 -6.63
CA ARG A 9 -5.43 -1.45 -5.39
C ARG A 9 -4.41 -0.56 -4.69
N GLU A 10 -3.54 0.11 -5.44
CA GLU A 10 -2.66 1.13 -4.87
C GLU A 10 -3.44 2.28 -4.24
N LEU A 11 -4.47 2.78 -4.92
CA LEU A 11 -5.29 3.87 -4.40
C LEU A 11 -5.99 3.45 -3.11
N ILE A 12 -6.52 2.23 -3.03
CA ILE A 12 -7.08 1.66 -1.80
C ILE A 12 -6.02 1.67 -0.69
N LEU A 13 -4.85 1.07 -0.91
CA LEU A 13 -3.78 1.00 0.11
C LEU A 13 -3.31 2.39 0.57
N ARG A 14 -3.20 3.35 -0.35
CA ARG A 14 -2.87 4.74 -0.01
C ARG A 14 -3.95 5.41 0.82
N THR A 15 -5.22 5.13 0.52
CA THR A 15 -6.34 5.70 1.29
C THR A 15 -6.38 5.10 2.70
N LEU A 16 -6.16 3.78 2.81
CA LEU A 16 -6.13 3.07 4.10
C LEU A 16 -4.93 3.46 4.98
N LYS A 17 -3.85 4.00 4.39
CA LYS A 17 -2.73 4.58 5.14
C LYS A 17 -3.15 5.80 5.98
N GLU A 18 -4.15 6.54 5.52
CA GLU A 18 -4.71 7.70 6.24
C GLU A 18 -5.69 7.28 7.35
N GLY A 19 -6.12 6.02 7.35
CA GLY A 19 -7.00 5.43 8.37
C GLY A 19 -8.03 4.46 7.79
N PRO A 20 -8.78 3.75 8.66
CA PRO A 20 -9.80 2.79 8.23
C PRO A 20 -10.89 3.42 7.35
N GLN A 21 -11.39 2.69 6.36
CA GLN A 21 -12.41 3.18 5.41
C GLN A 21 -13.55 2.17 5.26
N SER A 22 -14.78 2.68 5.10
CA SER A 22 -15.93 1.82 4.76
C SER A 22 -15.91 1.43 3.28
N THR A 23 -16.67 0.39 2.90
CA THR A 23 -16.89 0.08 1.47
C THR A 23 -17.40 1.28 0.68
N LEU A 24 -18.29 2.10 1.27
CA LEU A 24 -18.87 3.26 0.58
C LEU A 24 -17.84 4.37 0.35
N ASP A 25 -16.91 4.57 1.28
CA ASP A 25 -15.87 5.59 1.13
C ASP A 25 -14.85 5.16 0.07
N LEU A 26 -14.48 3.88 0.07
CA LEU A 26 -13.61 3.32 -0.96
C LEU A 26 -14.28 3.34 -2.35
N GLU A 27 -15.59 3.09 -2.44
CA GLU A 27 -16.36 3.22 -3.69
C GLU A 27 -16.25 4.65 -4.25
N LYS A 28 -16.44 5.66 -3.39
CA LYS A 28 -16.34 7.08 -3.79
C LYS A 28 -14.92 7.48 -4.21
N VAL A 29 -13.91 7.04 -3.45
CA VAL A 29 -12.51 7.42 -3.72
C VAL A 29 -11.98 6.74 -4.97
N THR A 30 -12.35 5.48 -5.19
CA THR A 30 -11.87 4.70 -6.35
C THR A 30 -12.69 4.91 -7.61
N GLY A 31 -13.97 5.29 -7.48
CA GLY A 31 -14.91 5.36 -8.60
C GLY A 31 -15.32 3.99 -9.15
N GLU A 32 -14.92 2.90 -8.49
CA GLU A 32 -15.32 1.55 -8.88
C GLU A 32 -16.75 1.25 -8.46
N ASN A 33 -17.42 0.36 -9.20
CA ASN A 33 -18.65 -0.25 -8.68
C ASN A 33 -18.32 -1.29 -7.59
N ARG A 34 -19.34 -1.70 -6.83
CA ARG A 34 -19.18 -2.66 -5.74
C ARG A 34 -18.54 -3.99 -6.14
N TYR A 35 -18.89 -4.54 -7.30
CA TYR A 35 -18.36 -5.83 -7.74
C TYR A 35 -16.84 -5.76 -7.97
N ASN A 36 -16.39 -4.75 -8.71
CA ASN A 36 -14.96 -4.52 -8.96
C ASN A 36 -14.21 -4.19 -7.66
N LEU A 37 -14.80 -3.35 -6.81
CA LEU A 37 -14.20 -2.98 -5.54
C LEU A 37 -13.99 -4.21 -4.65
N TYR A 38 -14.99 -5.09 -4.52
CA TYR A 38 -14.84 -6.33 -3.76
C TYR A 38 -13.79 -7.26 -4.35
N HIS A 39 -13.67 -7.33 -5.67
CA HIS A 39 -12.59 -8.10 -6.30
C HIS A 39 -11.21 -7.55 -5.90
N HIS A 40 -11.02 -6.24 -5.95
CA HIS A 40 -9.76 -5.62 -5.53
C HIS A 40 -9.46 -5.81 -4.04
N LEU A 41 -10.48 -5.69 -3.18
CA LEU A 41 -10.34 -5.88 -1.73
C LEU A 41 -10.01 -7.33 -1.40
N SER A 42 -10.69 -8.31 -2.02
CA SER A 42 -10.39 -9.73 -1.85
C SER A 42 -8.94 -10.02 -2.17
N VAL A 43 -8.43 -9.54 -3.31
CA VAL A 43 -7.03 -9.79 -3.69
C VAL A 43 -6.04 -9.16 -2.70
N LEU A 44 -6.39 -8.03 -2.07
CA LEU A 44 -5.55 -7.40 -1.04
C LEU A 44 -5.64 -8.11 0.32
N GLU A 45 -6.81 -8.66 0.67
CA GLU A 45 -7.01 -9.52 1.85
C GLU A 45 -6.23 -10.84 1.69
N ASP A 46 -6.21 -11.42 0.49
CA ASP A 46 -5.53 -12.69 0.18
C ASP A 46 -4.00 -12.60 0.31
N VAL A 47 -3.42 -11.41 0.10
CA VAL A 47 -1.97 -11.17 0.27
C VAL A 47 -1.65 -10.41 1.56
N PRO A 48 -2.23 -10.82 2.69
CA PRO A 48 -2.45 -10.06 3.93
C PRO A 48 -1.96 -8.59 3.94
N LEU A 49 -2.47 -7.74 3.03
CA LEU A 49 -2.12 -6.31 3.00
C LEU A 49 -3.17 -5.45 3.72
N ILE A 50 -4.40 -5.93 3.75
CA ILE A 50 -5.52 -5.29 4.42
C ILE A 50 -6.27 -6.33 5.24
N THR A 51 -6.99 -5.86 6.25
CA THR A 51 -7.95 -6.66 7.00
C THR A 51 -9.27 -5.92 7.05
N SER A 52 -10.31 -6.61 7.52
CA SER A 52 -11.63 -6.03 7.66
C SER A 52 -12.31 -6.41 8.95
N SER A 53 -13.15 -5.50 9.42
CA SER A 53 -13.97 -5.65 10.61
C SER A 53 -15.38 -5.12 10.36
N ILE A 54 -16.30 -5.44 11.27
CA ILE A 54 -17.65 -4.89 11.24
C ILE A 54 -17.61 -3.57 12.02
N GLY A 55 -17.81 -2.46 11.32
CA GLY A 55 -17.90 -1.14 11.91
C GLY A 55 -19.28 -0.81 12.46
N GLU A 56 -19.42 0.42 12.95
CA GLU A 56 -20.70 0.96 13.40
C GLU A 56 -21.73 0.92 12.26
N GLY A 57 -22.95 0.50 12.59
CA GLY A 57 -24.02 0.32 11.59
C GLY A 57 -23.94 -0.97 10.75
N ARG A 58 -23.14 -1.97 11.17
CA ARG A 58 -22.99 -3.29 10.50
C ARG A 58 -22.36 -3.22 9.10
N SER A 59 -21.65 -2.13 8.80
CA SER A 59 -20.93 -1.99 7.54
C SER A 59 -19.51 -2.57 7.64
N LYS A 60 -18.97 -3.10 6.53
CA LYS A 60 -17.60 -3.62 6.49
C LYS A 60 -16.63 -2.44 6.40
N VAL A 61 -15.69 -2.38 7.34
CA VAL A 61 -14.61 -1.39 7.41
C VAL A 61 -13.30 -2.11 7.12
N PHE A 62 -12.43 -1.47 6.34
CA PHE A 62 -11.14 -1.99 5.93
C PHE A 62 -10.02 -1.14 6.50
N GLU A 63 -8.90 -1.76 6.83
CA GLU A 63 -7.69 -1.10 7.32
C GLU A 63 -6.43 -1.84 6.82
N LEU A 64 -5.27 -1.18 6.87
CA LEU A 64 -4.00 -1.83 6.57
C LEU A 64 -3.73 -2.93 7.59
N TYR A 65 -3.34 -4.11 7.12
CA TYR A 65 -2.95 -5.19 8.01
C TYR A 65 -1.50 -5.00 8.45
N ASN A 66 -1.27 -4.87 9.75
CA ASN A 66 0.06 -4.65 10.32
C ASN A 66 0.37 -5.65 11.45
N PRO A 67 0.55 -6.94 11.11
CA PRO A 67 0.85 -7.98 12.08
C PRO A 67 2.29 -7.85 12.61
N LYS A 68 2.56 -8.47 13.77
CA LYS A 68 3.93 -8.54 14.33
C LYS A 68 4.92 -9.28 13.42
N ARG A 69 4.44 -10.23 12.62
CA ARG A 69 5.21 -11.01 11.63
C ARG A 69 4.51 -10.90 10.26
N PRO A 70 4.75 -9.83 9.49
CA PRO A 70 4.04 -9.59 8.22
C PRO A 70 4.65 -10.38 7.07
N GLU A 71 3.89 -11.25 6.39
CA GLU A 71 4.39 -11.93 5.18
C GLU A 71 4.72 -10.93 4.05
N VAL A 72 4.01 -9.81 4.05
CA VAL A 72 4.26 -8.69 3.14
C VAL A 72 4.03 -7.35 3.85
N ALA A 73 4.84 -6.35 3.50
CA ALA A 73 4.63 -4.97 3.92
C ALA A 73 4.61 -4.04 2.71
N PHE A 74 3.73 -3.04 2.74
CA PHE A 74 3.61 -2.03 1.72
C PHE A 74 3.97 -0.65 2.27
N VAL A 75 4.98 -0.02 1.66
CA VAL A 75 5.42 1.33 2.03
C VAL A 75 5.29 2.24 0.82
N VAL A 76 4.65 3.39 1.04
CA VAL A 76 4.56 4.48 0.05
C VAL A 76 5.19 5.71 0.65
N LEU A 77 6.08 6.32 -0.13
CA LEU A 77 6.66 7.63 0.15
C LEU A 77 6.22 8.59 -0.95
N ASP A 78 5.48 9.63 -0.57
CA ASP A 78 4.98 10.65 -1.48
C ASP A 78 5.62 12.01 -1.18
N SER A 79 6.16 12.66 -2.21
CA SER A 79 6.83 13.96 -2.08
C SER A 79 5.92 15.11 -1.63
N ARG A 80 4.59 14.90 -1.61
CA ARG A 80 3.61 15.86 -1.07
C ARG A 80 3.64 15.93 0.45
N ASP A 81 4.02 14.85 1.13
CA ASP A 81 4.27 14.86 2.58
C ASP A 81 5.75 15.22 2.85
N LYS A 82 5.99 16.12 3.80
CA LYS A 82 7.33 16.67 4.05
C LYS A 82 8.29 15.64 4.65
N GLU A 83 7.83 14.79 5.55
CA GLU A 83 8.66 13.77 6.18
C GLU A 83 8.93 12.62 5.20
N GLU A 84 7.93 12.24 4.41
CA GLU A 84 8.10 11.25 3.35
C GLU A 84 9.00 11.73 2.22
N ALA A 85 8.90 13.01 1.82
CA ALA A 85 9.81 13.60 0.84
C ALA A 85 11.27 13.51 1.31
N LYS A 86 11.52 13.72 2.61
CA LYS A 86 12.84 13.60 3.21
C LYS A 86 13.31 12.13 3.21
N ALA A 87 12.44 11.19 3.55
CA ALA A 87 12.75 9.76 3.50
C ALA A 87 13.04 9.29 2.05
N LEU A 88 12.21 9.71 1.10
CA LEU A 88 12.36 9.41 -0.33
C LEU A 88 13.71 9.90 -0.85
N LYS A 89 14.08 11.14 -0.54
CA LYS A 89 15.39 11.71 -0.93
C LYS A 89 16.57 10.90 -0.38
N LYS A 90 16.47 10.41 0.86
CA LYS A 90 17.52 9.57 1.46
C LYS A 90 17.63 8.22 0.76
N ILE A 91 16.50 7.56 0.51
CA ILE A 91 16.48 6.25 -0.17
C ILE A 91 17.02 6.37 -1.60
N LEU A 92 16.58 7.37 -2.37
CA LEU A 92 17.09 7.59 -3.72
C LEU A 92 18.59 7.86 -3.74
N LYS A 93 19.11 8.58 -2.74
CA LYS A 93 20.55 8.79 -2.59
C LYS A 93 21.29 7.47 -2.35
N LEU A 94 20.80 6.62 -1.44
CA LEU A 94 21.40 5.32 -1.16
C LEU A 94 21.38 4.40 -2.39
N LEU A 95 20.26 4.38 -3.13
CA LEU A 95 20.17 3.57 -4.36
C LEU A 95 21.18 4.02 -5.42
N ASP A 96 21.45 5.31 -5.57
CA ASP A 96 22.48 5.80 -6.49
C ASP A 96 23.90 5.39 -6.07
N GLU A 97 24.16 5.29 -4.76
CA GLU A 97 25.47 4.91 -4.22
C GLU A 97 25.73 3.40 -4.36
N GLU A 98 24.69 2.57 -4.23
CA GLU A 98 24.81 1.11 -4.14
C GLU A 98 24.48 0.38 -5.46
N THR A 99 23.87 1.04 -6.44
CA THR A 99 23.49 0.43 -7.73
C THR A 99 24.29 1.02 -8.88
N ALA A 100 24.83 0.16 -9.75
CA ALA A 100 25.70 0.59 -10.87
C ALA A 100 24.99 1.51 -11.88
N GLU A 101 23.66 1.40 -11.98
CA GLU A 101 22.85 2.14 -12.96
C GLU A 101 22.14 3.36 -12.35
N GLY A 102 22.08 3.47 -11.01
CA GLY A 102 21.35 4.51 -10.29
C GLY A 102 19.85 4.55 -10.61
N VAL A 103 19.13 5.54 -10.08
CA VAL A 103 17.71 5.73 -10.41
C VAL A 103 17.53 6.79 -11.51
N PRO A 104 17.01 6.44 -12.70
CA PRO A 104 16.81 7.39 -13.80
C PRO A 104 15.93 8.58 -13.41
N HIS A 105 16.24 9.76 -13.94
CA HIS A 105 15.46 10.99 -13.74
C HIS A 105 15.12 11.32 -12.27
N ARG A 106 16.04 11.03 -11.34
CA ARG A 106 15.82 11.13 -9.88
C ARG A 106 15.14 12.42 -9.40
N ARG A 107 15.46 13.56 -10.01
CA ARG A 107 14.90 14.87 -9.64
C ARG A 107 13.40 14.98 -9.89
N ASP A 108 12.88 14.17 -10.81
CA ASP A 108 11.48 14.18 -11.23
C ASP A 108 10.64 13.14 -10.46
N ILE A 109 11.29 12.28 -9.66
CA ILE A 109 10.59 11.26 -8.86
C ILE A 109 9.76 11.92 -7.76
N ARG A 110 8.45 11.77 -7.87
CA ARG A 110 7.47 12.30 -6.91
C ARG A 110 6.97 11.28 -5.89
N ARG A 111 7.16 9.99 -6.17
CA ARG A 111 6.67 8.90 -5.33
C ARG A 111 7.54 7.66 -5.50
N ALA A 112 7.76 6.94 -4.42
CA ALA A 112 8.24 5.56 -4.46
C ALA A 112 7.26 4.63 -3.74
N LYS A 113 7.18 3.40 -4.22
CA LYS A 113 6.45 2.30 -3.59
C LYS A 113 7.42 1.17 -3.38
N MET A 114 7.42 0.61 -2.18
CA MET A 114 8.25 -0.53 -1.82
C MET A 114 7.33 -1.62 -1.29
N VAL A 115 7.53 -2.82 -1.78
CA VAL A 115 6.88 -4.03 -1.29
C VAL A 115 7.98 -4.90 -0.72
N PHE A 116 7.87 -5.20 0.56
CA PHE A 116 8.79 -6.09 1.25
C PHE A 116 8.09 -7.43 1.43
N TYR A 117 8.74 -8.51 1.01
CA TYR A 117 8.28 -9.88 1.23
C TYR A 117 9.17 -10.52 2.27
N TYR A 118 8.54 -11.19 3.23
CA TYR A 118 9.23 -11.79 4.35
C TYR A 118 9.14 -13.31 4.24
N PRO A 119 10.25 -14.03 4.41
CA PRO A 119 10.29 -15.46 4.19
C PRO A 119 9.87 -16.25 5.43
N TRP A 120 8.99 -15.71 6.30
CA TRP A 120 8.72 -16.30 7.62
C TRP A 120 8.51 -17.81 7.46
N SER A 121 9.41 -18.58 8.06
CA SER A 121 9.19 -20.01 8.17
C SER A 121 7.91 -20.18 8.96
N SER A 122 7.03 -21.05 8.48
CA SER A 122 5.95 -21.59 9.28
C SER A 122 6.57 -22.40 10.42
N GLU A 123 7.04 -21.72 11.46
CA GLU A 123 7.38 -22.29 12.75
C GLU A 123 6.52 -21.59 13.81
N GLU A 124 5.42 -22.32 14.07
CA GLU A 124 4.52 -22.38 15.24
C GLU A 124 3.85 -21.10 15.76
#